data_AF-A0A9E2FTU9-F1
#
_entry.id   AF-A0A9E2FTU9-F1
#
_cell.length_a   1.000
_cell.length_b   1.000
_cell.length_c   1.000
_cell.angle_alpha   90.00
_cell.angle_beta   90.00
_cell.angle_gamma   90.00
#
_symmetry.space_group_name_H-M   'P 1'
#
loop_
_entity.id
_entity.type
_entity.pdbx_description
1 polymer ?
#
loop_
_entity_poly.entity_id
_entity_poly.type
_entity_poly.pdbx_seq_one_letter_code
_entity_poly.pdbx_strand_id
1 'polypeptide(L)'
;MLKKSMPALLVLLLTCGCLWPAKLTAAEKKTDLPVIAVLLYSNHFLETLEGFKAGLRERGYIEGENISYLFKGPTKRIEALDVAMDHLLAGQPDLIFAVTTPAACAAKRATRANNIPVVFAPVNDPIAAG
;
A
#
# COMPACT_ATOMS: atom_id res chain seq x y z
N MET A 1 -82.28 28.57 21.42
CA MET A 1 -81.68 28.27 22.74
C MET A 1 -81.05 26.89 22.69
N LEU A 2 -79.84 26.78 23.27
CA LEU A 2 -79.06 25.55 23.57
C LEU A 2 -78.26 24.86 22.44
N LYS A 3 -76.92 25.03 22.59
CA LYS A 3 -75.88 23.97 22.63
C LYS A 3 -75.49 23.29 21.31
N LYS A 4 -74.22 23.37 20.91
CA LYS A 4 -73.20 22.32 21.15
C LYS A 4 -71.87 22.65 20.45
N SER A 5 -70.78 22.33 21.15
CA SER A 5 -69.38 22.54 20.83
C SER A 5 -68.81 21.55 19.80
N MET A 6 -67.73 21.99 19.13
CA MET A 6 -66.58 21.22 18.60
C MET A 6 -66.70 20.53 17.22
N PRO A 7 -65.70 20.77 16.34
CA PRO A 7 -65.04 19.69 15.59
C PRO A 7 -63.52 19.78 15.86
N ALA A 8 -62.79 18.79 16.41
CA ALA A 8 -62.64 17.41 15.96
C ALA A 8 -62.49 17.30 14.44
N LEU A 9 -61.40 17.86 13.90
CA LEU A 9 -61.00 17.68 12.51
C LEU A 9 -59.51 17.31 12.43
N LEU A 10 -59.25 16.13 11.87
CA LEU A 10 -58.08 15.69 11.11
C LEU A 10 -56.67 16.07 11.61
N VAL A 11 -55.88 15.07 12.01
CA VAL A 11 -54.76 14.56 11.19
C VAL A 11 -54.51 13.10 11.56
N LEU A 12 -54.92 12.22 10.65
CA LEU A 12 -54.48 10.83 10.55
C LEU A 12 -53.17 10.85 9.76
N LEU A 13 -52.03 10.54 10.40
CA LEU A 13 -50.79 10.19 9.70
C LEU A 13 -50.16 9.00 10.42
N LEU A 14 -50.62 7.83 9.99
CA LEU A 14 -49.95 6.55 10.14
C LEU A 14 -48.57 6.58 9.47
N THR A 15 -47.69 5.76 10.04
CA THR A 15 -46.49 5.07 9.49
C THR A 15 -45.16 5.61 10.03
N CYS A 16 -44.50 4.88 10.94
CA CYS A 16 -43.80 3.60 10.79
C CYS A 16 -42.40 3.80 10.16
N GLY A 17 -41.37 3.60 11.01
CA GLY A 17 -40.09 3.06 10.58
C GLY A 17 -39.13 3.99 9.85
N CYS A 18 -38.29 4.71 10.61
CA CYS A 18 -36.92 4.97 10.19
C CYS A 18 -35.98 4.47 11.28
N LEU A 19 -35.80 3.15 11.28
CA LEU A 19 -34.59 2.52 11.80
C LEU A 19 -33.42 3.22 11.11
N TRP A 20 -32.64 3.96 11.89
CA TRP A 20 -31.38 4.55 11.46
C TRP A 20 -30.53 3.40 10.90
N PRO A 21 -30.21 3.34 9.60
CA PRO A 21 -29.21 2.39 9.17
C PRO A 21 -27.91 2.90 9.77
N ALA A 22 -27.42 2.19 10.79
CA ALA A 22 -26.00 2.20 11.08
C ALA A 22 -25.31 1.98 9.74
N LYS A 23 -24.60 3.00 9.25
CA LYS A 23 -23.69 2.83 8.14
C LYS A 23 -22.64 1.85 8.63
N LEU A 24 -22.90 0.56 8.41
CA LEU A 24 -21.88 -0.47 8.40
C LEU A 24 -21.00 -0.06 7.22
N THR A 25 -19.96 0.71 7.51
CA THR A 25 -18.87 0.93 6.57
C THR A 25 -18.29 -0.46 6.34
N ALA A 26 -18.80 -1.15 5.31
CA ALA A 26 -18.04 -2.17 4.64
C ALA A 26 -16.73 -1.48 4.26
N ALA A 27 -15.64 -1.84 4.95
CA ALA A 27 -14.32 -1.43 4.53
C ALA A 27 -14.22 -1.85 3.06
N GLU A 28 -14.05 -0.87 2.17
CA GLU A 28 -13.82 -1.15 0.75
C GLU A 28 -12.63 -2.11 0.70
N LYS A 29 -12.89 -3.33 0.24
CA LYS A 29 -11.87 -4.35 0.07
C LYS A 29 -10.95 -3.81 -1.03
N LYS A 30 -9.83 -3.18 -0.66
CA LYS A 30 -8.83 -2.65 -1.60
C LYS A 30 -8.44 -3.81 -2.52
N THR A 31 -8.93 -3.78 -3.75
CA THR A 31 -8.83 -4.85 -4.76
C THR A 31 -7.49 -4.85 -5.49
N ASP A 32 -6.47 -4.20 -4.94
CA ASP A 32 -5.13 -4.18 -5.51
C ASP A 32 -4.25 -5.14 -4.73
N LEU A 33 -3.58 -6.04 -5.46
CA LEU A 33 -2.59 -6.95 -4.88
C LEU A 33 -1.51 -6.13 -4.15
N PRO A 34 -1.09 -6.52 -2.94
CA PRO A 34 0.06 -5.90 -2.28
C PRO A 34 1.26 -5.77 -3.23
N VAL A 35 1.82 -4.57 -3.32
CA VAL A 35 2.86 -4.22 -4.28
C VAL A 35 4.21 -4.18 -3.59
N ILE A 36 5.14 -5.01 -4.07
CA ILE A 36 6.55 -5.00 -3.66
C ILE A 36 7.36 -4.24 -4.71
N ALA A 37 7.80 -3.03 -4.39
CA ALA A 37 8.72 -2.28 -5.22
C ALA A 37 10.15 -2.84 -5.09
N VAL A 38 10.84 -3.04 -6.20
CA VAL A 38 12.21 -3.54 -6.24
C VAL A 38 13.10 -2.52 -6.93
N LEU A 39 14.12 -2.03 -6.20
CA LEU A 39 15.15 -1.15 -6.76
C LEU A 39 16.47 -1.91 -6.87
N LEU A 40 16.96 -2.05 -8.09
CA LEU A 40 18.23 -2.72 -8.40
C LEU A 40 19.26 -1.73 -8.95
N TYR A 41 20.44 -1.69 -8.34
CA TYR A 41 21.56 -0.89 -8.85
C TYR A 41 22.31 -1.58 -9.99
N SER A 42 22.69 -2.85 -9.82
CA SER A 42 23.50 -3.61 -10.78
C SER A 42 23.01 -5.06 -10.94
N ASN A 43 23.41 -5.71 -12.02
CA ASN A 43 23.04 -7.11 -12.29
C ASN A 43 23.83 -8.14 -11.46
N HIS A 44 24.83 -7.72 -10.67
CA HIS A 44 25.63 -8.67 -9.88
C HIS A 44 24.85 -9.34 -8.75
N PHE A 45 23.65 -8.84 -8.42
CA PHE A 45 22.84 -9.31 -7.30
C PHE A 45 21.45 -9.79 -7.74
N LEU A 46 21.32 -10.25 -8.99
CA LEU A 46 20.07 -10.85 -9.46
C LEU A 46 19.70 -12.09 -8.65
N GLU A 47 20.68 -12.90 -8.24
CA GLU A 47 20.45 -14.05 -7.36
C GLU A 47 19.86 -13.66 -6.00
N THR A 48 20.19 -12.46 -5.49
CA THR A 48 19.59 -11.94 -4.26
C THR A 48 18.09 -11.66 -4.45
N LEU A 49 17.69 -11.13 -5.61
CA LEU A 49 16.28 -10.95 -5.94
C LEU A 49 15.56 -12.28 -6.12
N GLU A 50 16.16 -13.24 -6.83
CA GLU A 50 15.57 -14.56 -7.03
C GLU A 50 15.42 -15.31 -5.70
N GLY A 51 16.42 -15.23 -4.81
CA GLY A 51 16.34 -15.78 -3.46
C GLY A 51 15.24 -15.14 -2.62
N PHE A 52 15.07 -13.81 -2.71
CA PHE A 52 13.98 -13.10 -2.05
C PHE A 52 12.61 -13.56 -2.56
N LYS A 53 12.42 -13.60 -3.89
CA LYS A 53 11.19 -14.10 -4.51
C LYS A 53 10.89 -15.56 -4.14
N ALA A 54 11.93 -16.40 -4.12
CA ALA A 54 11.80 -17.81 -3.74
C ALA A 54 11.35 -17.98 -2.28
N GLY A 55 11.96 -17.25 -1.34
CA GLY A 55 11.59 -17.30 0.07
C GLY A 55 10.18 -16.78 0.35
N LEU A 56 9.71 -15.80 -0.43
CA LEU A 56 8.32 -15.34 -0.40
C LEU A 56 7.35 -16.40 -0.93
N ARG A 57 7.66 -17.01 -2.07
CA ARG A 57 6.87 -18.11 -2.66
C ARG A 57 6.74 -19.30 -1.73
N GLU A 58 7.83 -19.69 -1.05
CA GLU A 58 7.82 -20.77 -0.03
C GLU A 58 6.89 -20.47 1.15
N ARG A 59 6.61 -19.19 1.42
CA ARG A 59 5.67 -18.74 2.45
C ARG A 59 4.26 -18.50 1.91
N GLY A 60 4.02 -18.85 0.65
CA GLY A 60 2.72 -18.72 -0.01
C GLY A 60 2.46 -17.35 -0.64
N TYR A 61 3.46 -16.47 -0.76
CA TYR A 61 3.34 -15.21 -1.50
C TYR A 61 3.71 -15.43 -2.97
N ILE A 62 2.70 -15.47 -3.84
CA ILE A 62 2.81 -15.83 -5.25
C ILE A 62 2.51 -14.61 -6.13
N GLU A 63 3.45 -14.29 -7.03
CA GLU A 63 3.34 -13.19 -7.99
C GLU A 63 2.12 -13.38 -8.90
N GLY A 64 1.28 -12.34 -8.98
CA GLY A 64 0.05 -12.35 -9.78
C GLY A 64 -1.17 -12.98 -9.09
N GLU A 65 -0.98 -13.71 -7.99
CA GLU A 65 -2.08 -14.29 -7.21
C GLU A 65 -2.40 -13.45 -5.97
N ASN A 66 -1.40 -13.14 -5.16
CA ASN A 66 -1.59 -12.44 -3.89
C ASN A 66 -0.53 -11.36 -3.58
N ILE A 67 0.47 -11.20 -4.46
CA ILE A 67 1.40 -10.08 -4.47
C ILE A 67 1.73 -9.69 -5.91
N SER A 68 2.23 -8.48 -6.11
CA SER A 68 2.80 -8.03 -7.38
C SER A 68 4.15 -7.36 -7.16
N TYR A 69 4.99 -7.32 -8.19
CA TYR A 69 6.28 -6.62 -8.14
C TYR A 69 6.27 -5.42 -9.08
N LEU A 70 6.78 -4.30 -8.60
CA LEU A 70 7.12 -3.14 -9.43
C LEU A 70 8.64 -3.01 -9.47
N PHE A 71 9.26 -3.11 -10.66
CA PHE A 71 10.70 -3.21 -10.76
C PHE A 71 11.33 -1.99 -11.44
N LYS A 72 12.43 -1.48 -10.87
CA LYS A 72 13.33 -0.50 -11.52
C LYS A 72 14.78 -0.90 -11.35
N GLY A 73 15.49 -0.98 -12.48
CA GLY A 73 16.91 -1.25 -12.54
C GLY A 73 17.28 -2.29 -13.62
N PRO A 74 18.53 -2.75 -13.67
CA PRO A 74 19.68 -2.15 -12.98
C PRO A 74 19.89 -0.71 -13.45
N THR A 75 19.99 0.26 -12.53
CA THR A 75 20.21 1.66 -12.93
C THR A 75 21.63 1.91 -13.44
N LYS A 76 22.60 1.11 -12.97
CA LYS A 76 24.05 1.19 -13.27
C LYS A 76 24.72 2.54 -12.96
N ARG A 77 23.98 3.50 -12.42
CA ARG A 77 24.41 4.85 -12.06
C ARG A 77 23.76 5.24 -10.74
N ILE A 78 24.55 5.71 -9.78
CA ILE A 78 24.06 6.04 -8.44
C ILE A 78 23.11 7.24 -8.51
N GLU A 79 23.41 8.19 -9.39
CA GLU A 79 22.66 9.44 -9.59
C GLU A 79 21.25 9.18 -10.15
N ALA A 80 21.00 8.01 -10.73
CA ALA A 80 19.70 7.63 -11.26
C ALA A 80 18.80 6.90 -10.24
N LEU A 81 19.33 6.54 -9.07
CA LEU A 81 18.58 5.75 -8.08
C LEU A 81 17.44 6.53 -7.42
N ASP A 82 17.64 7.83 -7.16
CA ASP A 82 16.59 8.67 -6.56
C ASP A 82 15.40 8.82 -7.50
N VAL A 83 15.66 9.14 -8.77
CA VAL A 83 14.60 9.22 -9.80
C VAL A 83 13.91 7.87 -9.99
N ALA A 84 14.67 6.77 -10.02
CA ALA A 84 14.10 5.43 -10.11
C ALA A 84 13.20 5.11 -8.91
N MET A 85 13.58 5.56 -7.70
CA MET A 85 12.79 5.39 -6.49
C MET A 85 11.51 6.23 -6.51
N ASP A 86 11.57 7.48 -6.98
CA ASP A 86 10.37 8.33 -7.15
C ASP A 86 9.35 7.68 -8.08
N HIS A 87 9.81 7.05 -9.17
CA HIS A 87 8.95 6.26 -10.05
C HIS A 87 8.33 5.04 -9.35
N LEU A 88 9.06 4.38 -8.46
CA LEU A 88 8.52 3.26 -7.67
C LEU A 88 7.46 3.75 -6.69
N LEU A 89 7.71 4.89 -6.00
CA LEU A 89 6.78 5.49 -5.05
C LEU A 89 5.48 5.96 -5.70
N ALA A 90 5.51 6.39 -6.96
CA ALA A 90 4.30 6.72 -7.71
C ALA A 90 3.35 5.51 -7.86
N GLY A 91 3.89 4.29 -7.80
CA GLY A 91 3.12 3.04 -7.75
C GLY A 91 2.56 2.70 -6.37
N GLN A 92 2.72 3.56 -5.36
CA GLN A 92 2.24 3.39 -3.98
C GLN A 92 2.54 2.00 -3.40
N PRO A 93 3.82 1.59 -3.35
CA PRO A 93 4.18 0.24 -2.93
C PRO A 93 3.92 0.04 -1.43
N ASP A 94 3.51 -1.17 -1.07
CA ASP A 94 3.32 -1.58 0.32
C ASP A 94 4.64 -1.99 0.99
N LEU A 95 5.65 -2.38 0.19
CA LEU A 95 7.01 -2.72 0.64
C LEU A 95 8.04 -2.37 -0.43
N ILE A 96 9.22 -1.92 -0.01
CA ILE A 96 10.37 -1.73 -0.90
C ILE A 96 11.44 -2.76 -0.58
N PHE A 97 11.89 -3.49 -1.60
CA PHE A 97 13.09 -4.30 -1.57
C PHE A 97 14.22 -3.58 -2.32
N ALA A 98 15.21 -3.10 -1.58
CA ALA A 98 16.34 -2.34 -2.11
C ALA A 98 17.59 -3.22 -2.20
N VAL A 99 18.06 -3.46 -3.42
CA VAL A 99 19.19 -4.36 -3.67
C VAL A 99 20.47 -3.57 -3.83
N THR A 100 21.43 -3.81 -2.92
CA THR A 100 22.71 -3.09 -2.67
C THR A 100 22.64 -1.86 -1.76
N THR A 101 23.77 -1.52 -1.12
CA THR A 101 23.93 -0.30 -0.30
C THR A 101 23.42 0.99 -0.96
N PRO A 102 23.80 1.37 -2.20
CA PRO A 102 23.33 2.62 -2.79
C PRO A 102 21.81 2.64 -3.04
N ALA A 103 21.20 1.49 -3.39
CA ALA A 103 19.75 1.38 -3.53
C ALA A 103 19.05 1.52 -2.17
N ALA A 104 19.61 0.92 -1.11
CA ALA A 104 19.07 1.05 0.25
C ALA A 104 19.11 2.50 0.75
N CYS A 105 20.21 3.22 0.50
CA CYS A 105 20.31 4.64 0.83
C CYS A 105 19.28 5.49 0.05
N ALA A 106 19.04 5.19 -1.23
CA ALA A 106 18.02 5.88 -2.03
C ALA A 106 16.61 5.61 -1.50
N ALA A 107 16.27 4.35 -1.23
CA ALA A 107 14.99 3.96 -0.61
C ALA A 107 14.80 4.67 0.74
N LYS A 108 15.80 4.65 1.62
CA LYS A 108 15.75 5.34 2.92
C LYS A 108 15.50 6.84 2.77
N ARG A 109 16.15 7.53 1.83
CA ARG A 109 15.91 8.96 1.58
C ARG A 109 14.46 9.22 1.16
N ALA A 110 13.94 8.38 0.27
CA ALA A 110 12.62 8.55 -0.33
C ALA A 110 11.47 8.17 0.63
N THR A 111 11.70 7.26 1.59
CA THR A 111 10.65 6.80 2.51
C THR A 111 10.56 7.54 3.84
N ARG A 112 11.38 8.59 4.06
CA ARG A 112 11.38 9.37 5.32
C ARG A 112 10.01 9.95 5.69
N ALA A 113 9.17 10.21 4.70
CA ALA A 113 7.88 10.89 4.89
C ALA A 113 6.66 9.95 4.92
N ASN A 114 6.78 8.71 4.44
CA ASN A 114 5.63 7.84 4.16
C ASN A 114 5.66 6.48 4.89
N ASN A 115 6.68 6.21 5.69
CA ASN A 115 6.82 5.00 6.52
C ASN A 115 6.66 3.67 5.76
N ILE A 116 6.91 3.65 4.45
CA ILE A 116 6.88 2.42 3.67
C ILE A 116 8.04 1.53 4.15
N PRO A 117 7.77 0.27 4.53
CA PRO A 117 8.81 -0.62 5.03
C PRO A 117 9.85 -0.91 3.93
N VAL A 118 11.13 -0.81 4.31
CA VAL A 118 12.27 -1.07 3.43
C VAL A 118 12.99 -2.33 3.91
N VAL A 119 13.02 -3.36 3.08
CA VAL A 119 13.90 -4.52 3.23
C VAL A 119 15.09 -4.33 2.29
N PHE A 120 16.30 -4.62 2.75
CA PHE A 120 17.50 -4.41 1.94
C PHE A 120 18.44 -5.61 2.00
N ALA A 121 19.04 -5.96 0.86
CA ALA A 121 20.10 -6.97 0.77
C ALA A 121 20.82 -6.93 -0.59
N PRO A 122 22.14 -7.19 -0.66
CA PRO A 122 23.09 -7.12 0.44
C PRO A 122 23.45 -5.66 0.76
N VAL A 123 23.72 -5.37 2.03
CA VAL A 123 24.29 -4.09 2.48
C VAL A 123 25.50 -4.40 3.35
N ASN A 124 26.66 -3.84 3.01
CA ASN A 124 27.93 -4.19 3.66
C ASN A 124 27.98 -3.74 5.12
N ASP A 125 27.71 -2.46 5.37
CA ASP A 125 27.64 -1.88 6.71
C ASP A 125 26.40 -0.96 6.79
N PRO A 126 25.25 -1.48 7.24
CA PRO A 126 24.02 -0.71 7.31
C PRO A 126 24.08 0.40 8.36
N ILE A 127 24.92 0.27 9.39
CA ILE A 127 25.05 1.28 10.46
C ILE A 127 25.85 2.47 9.92
N ALA A 128 27.00 2.22 9.28
CA ALA A 128 27.82 3.29 8.70
C ALA A 128 27.16 3.97 7.50
N ALA A 129 26.37 3.23 6.71
CA ALA A 129 25.60 3.79 5.60
C ALA A 129 24.46 4.72 6.08
N GLY A 130 24.06 4.57 7.36
CA GLY A 130 23.01 5.32 8.01
C GLY A 130 21.64 4.75 7.71
#